data_AF-W5XM64-F1
#
_entry.id   AF-W5XM64-F1
#
_cell.length_a   1.000
_cell.length_b   1.000
_cell.length_c   1.000
_cell.angle_alpha   90.00
_cell.angle_beta   90.00
_cell.angle_gamma   90.00
#
_symmetry.space_group_name_H-M   'P 1'
#
loop_
_entity.id
_entity.type
_entity.pdbx_description
1 polymer ?
#
loop_
_entity_poly.entity_id
_entity_poly.type
_entity_poly.pdbx_seq_one_letter_code
_entity_poly.pdbx_strand_id
1 'polypeptide(L)' 'ASQILTGLFLAMHYTSDIATAFSSVAHICRDVNYGWLIRNMHAN' A
#
# COMPACT_ATOMS: atom_id res chain seq x y z
N ALA A 1 -9.76 -4.44 -13.57
CA ALA A 1 -8.30 -4.25 -13.75
C ALA A 1 -7.68 -3.34 -12.70
N SER A 2 -8.36 -2.28 -12.20
CA SER A 2 -7.78 -1.36 -11.19
C SER A 2 -7.33 -2.08 -9.92
N GLN A 3 -8.13 -3.01 -9.38
CA GLN A 3 -7.80 -3.81 -8.18
C GLN A 3 -6.50 -4.63 -8.31
N ILE A 4 -6.21 -5.16 -9.50
CA ILE A 4 -4.96 -5.90 -9.73
C ILE A 4 -3.76 -4.95 -9.79
N LEU A 5 -3.91 -3.79 -10.46
CA LEU A 5 -2.84 -2.79 -10.57
C LEU A 5 -2.54 -2.12 -9.22
N THR A 6 -3.56 -1.75 -8.45
CA THR A 6 -3.38 -1.16 -7.12
C THR A 6 -2.86 -2.19 -6.13
N GLY A 7 -3.34 -3.44 -6.19
CA GLY A 7 -2.86 -4.55 -5.36
C GLY A 7 -1.38 -4.90 -5.60
N LEU A 8 -0.93 -4.93 -6.86
CA LEU A 8 0.49 -5.14 -7.20
C LEU A 8 1.37 -4.00 -6.67
N PHE A 9 0.92 -2.76 -6.78
CA PHE A 9 1.64 -1.60 -6.25
C PHE A 9 1.76 -1.64 -4.72
N LEU A 10 0.68 -1.98 -4.02
CA LEU A 10 0.68 -2.17 -2.57
C LEU A 10 1.62 -3.31 -2.16
N ALA A 11 1.60 -4.44 -2.88
CA ALA A 11 2.47 -5.58 -2.60
C ALA A 11 3.96 -5.28 -2.79
N MET A 12 4.34 -4.38 -3.70
CA MET A 12 5.75 -3.97 -3.87
C MET A 12 6.29 -3.14 -2.69
N HIS A 13 5.42 -2.52 -1.90
CA HIS A 13 5.81 -1.68 -0.76
C HIS A 13 5.44 -2.28 0.60
N TYR A 14 4.68 -3.37 0.61
CA TYR A 14 4.29 -4.07 1.84
C TYR A 14 5.34 -5.10 2.26
N THR A 15 5.66 -5.12 3.55
CA THR A 15 6.52 -6.16 4.15
C THR A 15 5.65 -7.10 4.98
N SER A 16 5.75 -8.41 4.76
CA SER A 16 4.93 -9.45 5.41
C SER A 16 5.40 -9.85 6.81
N ASP A 17 6.42 -9.18 7.36
CA ASP A 17 6.90 -9.38 8.71
C ASP A 17 6.04 -8.61 9.72
N ILE A 18 5.62 -9.27 10.80
CA ILE A 18 4.65 -8.71 11.76
C ILE A 18 5.19 -7.44 12.44
N ALA A 19 6.50 -7.36 12.69
CA ALA A 19 7.10 -6.19 13.34
C ALA A 19 7.15 -4.96 12.43
N THR A 20 7.20 -5.16 11.10
CA THR A 20 7.35 -4.10 10.11
C THR A 20 6.11 -3.84 9.27
N ALA A 21 5.10 -4.72 9.30
CA ALA A 21 3.88 -4.62 8.52
C ALA A 21 3.16 -3.28 8.71
N PHE A 22 2.97 -2.83 9.96
CA PHE A 22 2.33 -1.53 10.22
C PHE A 22 3.17 -0.35 9.72
N SER A 23 4.49 -0.40 9.92
CA SER A 23 5.41 0.63 9.43
C SER A 23 5.40 0.72 7.90
N SER A 24 5.27 -0.41 7.20
CA SER A 24 5.20 -0.45 5.74
C SER A 24 3.93 0.21 5.20
N VAL A 25 2.77 0.02 5.86
CA VAL A 25 1.52 0.70 5.49
C VAL A 25 1.58 2.19 5.80
N ALA A 26 2.21 2.58 6.91
CA ALA A 26 2.43 3.98 7.26
C ALA A 26 3.31 4.69 6.22
N HIS A 27 4.39 4.05 5.78
CA HIS A 27 5.27 4.54 4.71
C HIS A 27 4.51 4.69 3.37
N ILE A 28 3.68 3.72 2.99
CA ILE A 28 2.83 3.83 1.79
C ILE A 28 1.86 5.02 1.89
N CYS A 29 1.30 5.29 3.06
CA CYS A 29 0.32 6.38 3.20
C CYS A 29 0.97 7.78 3.23
N ARG A 30 2.19 7.90 3.78
CA ARG A 30 2.82 9.21 4.06
C ARG A 30 3.97 9.56 3.12
N ASP A 31 4.74 8.57 2.71
CA ASP A 31 6.01 8.78 2.01
C ASP A 31 5.90 8.44 0.52
N VAL A 32 4.89 7.67 0.11
CA VAL A 32 4.61 7.36 -1.30
C VAL A 32 3.63 8.38 -1.89
N ASN A 33 4.03 9.00 -3.01
CA ASN A 33 3.17 9.94 -3.75
C ASN A 33 1.83 9.30 -4.13
N TYR A 34 0.72 9.94 -3.74
CA TYR A 34 -0.65 9.42 -3.89
C TYR A 34 -0.91 8.04 -3.24
N GLY A 35 -0.02 7.55 -2.39
CA GLY A 35 -0.16 6.22 -1.79
C GLY A 35 -1.42 6.08 -0.92
N TRP A 36 -1.85 7.17 -0.27
CA TRP A 36 -3.15 7.24 0.42
C TRP A 36 -4.34 7.01 -0.54
N LEU A 37 -4.28 7.56 -1.76
CA LEU A 37 -5.34 7.50 -2.74
C LEU A 37 -5.39 6.10 -3.36
N ILE A 38 -4.22 5.53 -3.66
CA ILE A 38 -4.08 4.16 -4.17
C ILE A 38 -4.59 3.15 -3.14
N ARG A 39 -4.29 3.33 -1.85
CA ARG A 39 -4.85 2.50 -0.77
C ARG A 39 -6.36 2.63 -0.69
N ASN A 40 -6.90 3.84 -0.75
CA ASN A 40 -8.35 4.06 -0.74
C ASN A 40 -9.04 3.45 -1.98
N MET A 41 -8.42 3.50 -3.16
CA MET A 41 -8.95 2.87 -4.39
C MET A 41 -8.84 1.33 -4.39
N HIS A 42 -7.94 0.75 -3.58
CA HIS A 42 -7.86 -0.70 -3.40
C HIS A 42 -8.84 -1.19 -2.32
N ALA A 43 -9.04 -0.38 -1.27
CA ALA A 43 -9.93 -0.70 -0.16
C ALA A 43 -11.42 -0.45 -0.45
N ASN A 44 -11.76 0.43 -1.40
CA ASN A 44 -13.12 0.68 -1.90
C ASN A 44 -13.36 -0.02 -3.25
#